data_AF-A0A8W8IKW1-F1
#
_entry.id   AF-A0A8W8IKW1-F1
#
_cell.length_a   1.000
_cell.length_b   1.000
_cell.length_c   1.000
_cell.angle_alpha   90.00
_cell.angle_beta   90.00
_cell.angle_gamma   90.00
#
_symmetry.space_group_name_H-M   'P 1'
#
loop_
_entity.id
_entity.type
_entity.pdbx_description
1 polymer ?
#
loop_
_entity_poly.entity_id
_entity_poly.type
_entity_poly.pdbx_seq_one_letter_code
_entity_poly.pdbx_strand_id
1 'polypeptide(L)'
;MCSIPQHKNNWGNDPELTDKSVSANIERIRILRNEWYGHATDFSLSDSDFEQRWNHISQIVKELEGYLGTATKYQDTLIELKSCCMDPDSIQPYIDKLLAVEGLQTDVTNLKEGFGELQTDVTNLKEGFGELQTDVTNLKEDVEEIKKTNEKYSTQESRIEKAIFDQWKQDDIDFISTKACKEVEKNIKSRNLVIVAGHSGSGKSAIIQHISLQYREQDWTLFFRSVLQWFNRIV
;
A
#
# COMPACT_ATOMS: atom_id res chain seq x y z
N MET A 1 -37.84 -19.85 60.78
CA MET A 1 -37.77 -18.75 61.75
C MET A 1 -36.52 -18.96 62.59
N CYS A 2 -35.67 -17.94 62.68
CA CYS A 2 -34.39 -18.01 63.38
C CYS A 2 -34.62 -18.00 64.90
N SER A 3 -34.03 -18.93 65.66
CA SER A 3 -34.25 -19.11 67.11
C SER A 3 -33.43 -18.17 67.99
N ILE A 4 -33.06 -16.98 67.51
CA ILE A 4 -32.24 -16.03 68.27
C ILE A 4 -33.18 -15.19 69.18
N PRO A 5 -33.02 -15.24 70.51
CA PRO A 5 -33.82 -14.42 71.43
C PRO A 5 -33.61 -12.93 71.16
N GLN A 6 -34.67 -12.14 71.34
CA GLN A 6 -34.55 -10.68 71.21
C GLN A 6 -33.66 -10.12 72.33
N HIS A 7 -32.90 -9.07 72.03
CA HIS A 7 -32.19 -8.31 73.05
C HIS A 7 -33.20 -7.47 73.86
N LYS A 8 -32.77 -6.91 75.00
CA LYS A 8 -33.68 -6.27 75.97
C LYS A 8 -34.61 -5.20 75.41
N ASN A 9 -34.17 -4.48 74.37
CA ASN A 9 -34.91 -3.37 73.76
C ASN A 9 -35.75 -3.78 72.54
N ASN A 10 -35.82 -5.09 72.22
CA ASN A 10 -36.45 -5.64 71.02
C ASN A 10 -35.75 -5.21 69.71
N TRP A 11 -35.88 -6.05 68.68
CA TRP A 11 -35.31 -5.78 67.36
C TRP A 11 -35.74 -4.44 66.78
N GLY A 12 -34.81 -3.77 66.11
CA GLY A 12 -35.05 -2.46 65.49
C GLY A 12 -34.87 -1.25 66.40
N ASN A 13 -34.57 -1.46 67.69
CA ASN A 13 -34.22 -0.40 68.64
C ASN A 13 -32.76 -0.52 69.08
N ASP A 14 -32.17 0.59 69.53
CA ASP A 14 -30.80 0.63 70.01
C ASP A 14 -30.59 -0.33 71.20
N PRO A 15 -29.66 -1.29 71.11
CA PRO A 15 -29.34 -2.17 72.24
C PRO A 15 -28.63 -1.43 73.37
N GLU A 16 -28.88 -1.81 74.62
CA GLU A 16 -28.14 -1.27 75.78
C GLU A 16 -26.63 -1.51 75.62
N LEU A 17 -25.77 -0.54 75.96
CA LEU A 17 -24.31 -0.65 75.79
C LEU A 17 -23.68 -1.88 76.49
N THR A 18 -24.29 -2.37 77.57
CA THR A 18 -23.82 -3.53 78.33
C THR A 18 -24.37 -4.86 77.83
N ASP A 19 -25.36 -4.85 76.93
CA ASP A 19 -25.95 -6.05 76.37
C ASP A 19 -25.08 -6.62 75.25
N LYS A 20 -24.32 -7.66 75.55
CA LYS A 20 -23.40 -8.32 74.61
C LYS A 20 -24.03 -9.49 73.85
N SER A 21 -25.34 -9.71 74.00
CA SER A 21 -26.03 -10.85 73.39
C SER A 21 -25.88 -10.87 71.86
N VAL A 22 -26.04 -12.06 71.28
CA VAL A 22 -25.98 -12.26 69.81
C VAL A 22 -26.94 -11.31 69.09
N SER A 23 -28.17 -11.16 69.59
CA SER A 23 -29.17 -10.26 68.99
C SER A 23 -28.80 -8.79 69.12
N ALA A 24 -28.28 -8.35 70.27
CA ALA A 24 -27.81 -6.99 70.46
C ALA A 24 -26.65 -6.66 69.48
N ASN A 25 -25.70 -7.57 69.32
CA ASN A 25 -24.57 -7.37 68.42
C ASN A 25 -24.95 -7.40 66.93
N ILE A 26 -25.91 -8.25 66.53
CA ILE A 26 -26.48 -8.21 65.17
C ILE A 26 -27.16 -6.87 64.91
N GLU A 27 -27.93 -6.35 65.88
CA GLU A 27 -28.61 -5.06 65.73
C GLU A 27 -27.62 -3.89 65.67
N ARG A 28 -26.52 -3.92 66.44
CA ARG A 28 -25.43 -2.93 66.32
C ARG A 28 -24.81 -2.90 64.92
N ILE A 29 -24.54 -4.05 64.30
CA ILE A 29 -24.03 -4.10 62.91
C ILE A 29 -25.05 -3.48 61.94
N ARG A 30 -26.35 -3.77 62.13
CA ARG A 30 -27.42 -3.21 61.31
C ARG A 30 -27.49 -1.68 61.42
N ILE A 31 -27.40 -1.15 62.63
CA ILE A 31 -27.39 0.29 62.90
C ILE A 31 -26.17 0.94 62.25
N LEU A 32 -24.96 0.43 62.50
CA LEU A 32 -23.71 0.96 61.94
C LEU A 32 -23.75 1.02 60.40
N ARG A 33 -24.26 -0.03 59.76
CA ARG A 33 -24.45 -0.05 58.30
C ARG A 33 -25.43 1.03 57.84
N ASN A 34 -26.57 1.17 58.50
CA ASN A 34 -27.62 2.10 58.10
C ASN A 34 -27.19 3.56 58.29
N GLU A 35 -26.57 3.88 59.42
CA GLU A 35 -26.13 5.23 59.74
C GLU A 35 -25.05 5.73 58.77
N TRP A 36 -24.13 4.87 58.33
CA TRP A 36 -22.94 5.32 57.62
C TRP A 36 -22.87 4.95 56.14
N TYR A 37 -23.55 3.88 55.71
CA TYR A 37 -23.63 3.52 54.30
C TYR A 37 -25.00 3.89 53.70
N GLY A 38 -26.06 3.82 54.50
CA GLY A 38 -27.43 4.06 54.04
C GLY A 38 -27.80 5.54 53.84
N HIS A 39 -27.14 6.46 54.54
CA HIS A 39 -27.52 7.89 54.58
C HIS A 39 -26.35 8.88 54.49
N ALA A 40 -25.13 8.43 54.19
CA ALA A 40 -23.98 9.33 54.11
C ALA A 40 -24.02 10.21 52.84
N THR A 41 -23.90 11.52 53.04
CA THR A 41 -23.79 12.52 51.95
C THR A 41 -22.33 12.91 51.63
N ASP A 42 -21.39 12.52 52.50
CA ASP A 42 -19.95 12.68 52.33
C ASP A 42 -19.25 11.41 52.85
N PHE A 43 -18.24 10.94 52.12
CA PHE A 43 -17.45 9.75 52.44
C PHE A 43 -16.09 10.10 53.05
N SER A 44 -15.84 11.37 53.34
CA SER A 44 -14.67 11.80 54.11
C SER A 44 -14.78 11.36 55.58
N LEU A 45 -13.67 10.89 56.15
CA LEU A 45 -13.61 10.41 57.52
C LEU A 45 -12.24 10.75 58.11
N SER A 46 -12.21 11.30 59.33
CA SER A 46 -10.94 11.55 60.02
C SER A 46 -10.32 10.24 60.51
N ASP A 47 -8.99 10.19 60.65
CA ASP A 47 -8.30 9.00 61.17
C ASP A 47 -8.80 8.60 62.57
N SER A 48 -9.10 9.58 63.42
CA SER A 48 -9.65 9.33 64.75
C SER A 48 -11.03 8.68 64.68
N ASP A 49 -11.91 9.19 63.81
CA ASP A 49 -13.24 8.61 63.64
C ASP A 49 -13.13 7.22 63.02
N PHE A 50 -12.29 7.03 62.00
CA PHE A 50 -12.01 5.71 61.43
C PHE A 50 -11.58 4.70 62.50
N GLU A 51 -10.62 5.05 63.36
CA GLU A 51 -10.13 4.17 64.41
C GLU A 51 -11.20 3.86 65.47
N GLN A 52 -11.96 4.84 65.93
CA GLN A 52 -13.06 4.62 66.87
C GLN A 52 -14.09 3.63 66.30
N ARG A 53 -14.45 3.85 65.04
CA ARG A 53 -15.44 3.04 64.32
C ARG A 53 -14.94 1.62 64.05
N TRP A 54 -13.69 1.50 63.60
CA TRP A 54 -13.03 0.23 63.37
C TRP A 54 -12.95 -0.60 64.65
N ASN A 55 -12.58 0.01 65.77
CA ASN A 55 -12.51 -0.66 67.06
C ASN A 55 -13.89 -1.12 67.54
N HIS A 56 -14.94 -0.33 67.31
CA HIS A 56 -16.31 -0.73 67.63
C HIS A 56 -16.75 -1.95 66.83
N ILE A 57 -16.55 -1.96 65.51
CA ILE A 57 -16.86 -3.10 64.63
C ILE A 57 -16.06 -4.33 65.03
N SER A 58 -14.76 -4.17 65.28
CA SER A 58 -13.86 -5.25 65.69
C SER A 58 -14.32 -5.90 67.00
N GLN A 59 -14.77 -5.07 67.96
CA GLN A 59 -15.29 -5.56 69.24
C GLN A 59 -16.59 -6.35 69.06
N ILE A 60 -17.51 -5.90 68.19
CA ILE A 60 -18.76 -6.62 67.90
C ILE A 60 -18.45 -7.97 67.24
N VAL A 61 -17.55 -8.01 66.26
CA VAL A 61 -17.16 -9.25 65.57
C VAL A 61 -16.51 -10.23 66.54
N LYS A 62 -15.63 -9.76 67.43
CA LYS A 62 -15.04 -10.58 68.49
C LYS A 62 -16.09 -11.19 69.42
N GLU A 63 -17.10 -10.41 69.81
CA GLU A 63 -18.19 -10.90 70.66
C GLU A 63 -19.04 -11.93 69.93
N LEU A 64 -19.43 -11.68 68.67
CA LEU A 64 -20.19 -12.62 67.85
C LEU A 64 -19.44 -13.93 67.59
N GLU A 65 -18.16 -13.83 67.26
CA GLU A 65 -17.31 -15.00 67.03
C GLU A 65 -17.15 -15.84 68.31
N GLY A 66 -17.09 -15.20 69.48
CA GLY A 66 -17.07 -15.89 70.78
C GLY A 66 -18.28 -16.78 71.04
N TYR A 67 -19.44 -16.50 70.42
CA TYR A 67 -20.62 -17.37 70.48
C TYR A 67 -20.54 -18.58 69.53
N LEU A 68 -19.66 -18.55 68.52
CA LEU A 68 -19.45 -19.63 67.55
C LEU A 68 -18.37 -20.62 68.01
N GLY A 69 -17.45 -20.20 68.88
CA GLY A 69 -16.42 -21.06 69.46
C GLY A 69 -15.13 -20.28 69.80
N THR A 70 -14.01 -21.00 69.91
CA THR A 70 -12.69 -20.42 70.21
C THR A 70 -11.88 -20.07 68.97
N ALA A 71 -12.47 -20.14 67.77
CA ALA A 71 -11.80 -19.77 66.54
C ALA A 71 -11.69 -18.24 66.41
N THR A 72 -10.66 -17.76 65.72
CA THR A 72 -10.39 -16.33 65.49
C THR A 72 -10.54 -15.93 64.03
N LYS A 73 -11.07 -16.82 63.18
CA LYS A 73 -11.14 -16.66 61.73
C LYS A 73 -11.65 -15.27 61.30
N TYR A 74 -12.73 -14.77 61.91
CA TYR A 74 -13.34 -13.50 61.55
C TYR A 74 -12.56 -12.31 62.10
N GLN A 75 -11.99 -12.41 63.31
CA GLN A 75 -11.04 -11.43 63.82
C GLN A 75 -9.76 -11.34 62.97
N ASP A 76 -9.21 -12.48 62.57
CA ASP A 76 -8.01 -12.57 61.70
C ASP A 76 -8.30 -11.93 60.34
N THR A 77 -9.48 -12.21 59.76
CA THR A 77 -9.94 -11.57 58.50
C THR A 77 -10.04 -10.05 58.64
N LEU A 78 -10.51 -9.53 59.78
CA LEU A 78 -10.53 -8.08 60.03
C LEU A 78 -9.12 -7.50 60.10
N ILE A 79 -8.18 -8.18 60.77
CA ILE A 79 -6.78 -7.73 60.84
C ILE A 79 -6.15 -7.70 59.44
N GLU A 80 -6.38 -8.74 58.63
CA GLU A 80 -5.97 -8.77 57.22
C GLU A 80 -6.60 -7.61 56.43
N LEU A 81 -7.89 -7.31 56.64
CA LEU A 81 -8.57 -6.20 55.98
C LEU A 81 -8.03 -4.83 56.44
N LYS A 82 -7.73 -4.64 57.72
CA LYS A 82 -7.13 -3.39 58.23
C LYS A 82 -5.73 -3.16 57.69
N SER A 83 -4.97 -4.25 57.55
CA SER A 83 -3.58 -4.23 57.10
C SER A 83 -3.42 -4.38 55.59
N CYS A 84 -4.52 -4.61 54.84
CA CYS A 84 -4.45 -4.69 53.39
C CYS A 84 -3.99 -3.34 52.84
N CYS A 85 -2.93 -3.36 52.02
CA CYS A 85 -2.28 -2.13 51.59
C CYS A 85 -3.14 -1.42 50.53
N MET A 86 -3.69 -0.27 50.90
CA MET A 86 -4.13 0.77 49.96
C MET A 86 -3.02 1.81 49.78
N ASP A 87 -1.76 1.34 49.73
CA ASP A 87 -0.58 2.20 49.62
C ASP A 87 -0.44 2.74 48.18
N PRO A 88 -0.46 4.07 47.97
CA PRO A 88 -0.29 4.66 46.66
C PRO A 88 1.00 4.21 45.95
N ASP A 89 2.10 4.02 46.70
CA ASP A 89 3.40 3.61 46.13
C ASP A 89 3.36 2.18 45.59
N SER A 90 2.56 1.32 46.22
CA SER A 90 2.31 -0.05 45.76
C SER A 90 1.37 -0.12 44.55
N ILE A 91 0.55 0.91 44.32
CA ILE A 91 -0.42 1.00 43.20
C ILE A 91 0.21 1.66 41.97
N GLN A 92 1.18 2.56 42.15
CA GLN A 92 1.83 3.32 41.07
C GLN A 92 2.34 2.44 39.90
N PRO A 93 3.01 1.29 40.13
CA PRO A 93 3.47 0.43 39.02
C PRO A 93 2.33 -0.13 38.17
N TYR A 94 1.14 -0.29 38.73
CA TYR A 94 -0.04 -0.74 37.98
C TYR A 94 -0.62 0.39 37.14
N ILE A 95 -0.61 1.63 37.66
CA ILE A 95 -1.00 2.83 36.91
C ILE A 95 -0.07 3.02 35.71
N ASP A 96 1.25 2.93 35.91
CA ASP A 96 2.23 3.10 34.83
C ASP A 96 2.05 2.05 33.74
N LYS A 97 1.75 0.80 34.12
CA LYS A 97 1.43 -0.27 33.15
C LYS A 97 0.16 0.02 32.37
N LEU A 98 -0.88 0.55 33.01
CA LEU A 98 -2.13 0.91 32.32
C LEU A 98 -1.91 2.05 31.32
N LEU A 99 -1.17 3.08 31.71
CA LEU A 99 -0.80 4.18 30.82
C LEU A 99 0.06 3.70 29.63
N ALA A 100 1.00 2.77 29.87
CA ALA A 100 1.77 2.15 28.78
C ALA A 100 0.87 1.34 27.83
N VAL A 101 -0.15 0.65 28.35
CA VAL A 101 -1.13 -0.07 27.53
C VAL A 101 -1.98 0.89 26.69
N GLU A 102 -2.39 2.03 27.24
CA GLU A 102 -3.08 3.07 26.47
C GLU A 102 -2.18 3.61 25.33
N GLY A 103 -0.89 3.85 25.61
CA GLY A 103 0.09 4.23 24.59
C GLY A 103 0.21 3.20 23.47
N LEU A 104 0.29 1.90 23.83
CA LEU A 104 0.31 0.81 22.84
C LEU A 104 -0.99 0.74 22.02
N GLN A 105 -2.16 1.08 22.58
CA GLN A 105 -3.40 1.15 21.83
C GLN A 105 -3.38 2.27 20.78
N THR A 106 -2.79 3.42 21.12
CA THR A 106 -2.57 4.51 20.16
C THR A 106 -1.63 4.08 19.04
N ASP A 107 -0.49 3.47 19.38
CA ASP A 107 0.48 2.98 18.37
C ASP A 107 -0.14 1.94 17.44
N VAL A 108 -0.93 1.00 17.98
CA VAL A 108 -1.65 -0.01 17.19
C VAL A 108 -2.68 0.64 16.27
N THR A 109 -3.35 1.71 16.69
CA THR A 109 -4.31 2.44 15.86
C THR A 109 -3.60 3.14 14.71
N ASN A 110 -2.52 3.86 14.98
CA ASN A 110 -1.70 4.53 13.95
C ASN A 110 -1.13 3.52 12.94
N LEU A 111 -0.66 2.35 13.41
CA LEU A 111 -0.17 1.28 12.53
C LEU A 111 -1.27 0.71 11.63
N LYS A 112 -2.51 0.58 12.13
CA LYS A 112 -3.65 0.14 11.31
C LYS A 112 -4.00 1.15 10.23
N GLU A 113 -3.97 2.44 10.56
CA GLU A 113 -4.21 3.52 9.59
C GLU A 113 -3.13 3.51 8.50
N GLY A 114 -1.85 3.51 8.88
CA GLY A 114 -0.74 3.45 7.93
C GLY A 114 -0.74 2.17 7.06
N PHE A 115 -1.20 1.04 7.61
CA PHE A 115 -1.41 -0.17 6.82
C PHE A 115 -2.55 -0.02 5.79
N GLY A 116 -3.62 0.70 6.13
CA GLY A 116 -4.71 1.03 5.21
C GLY A 116 -4.25 1.93 4.05
N GLU A 117 -3.40 2.91 4.33
CA GLU A 117 -2.77 3.76 3.31
C GLU A 117 -1.90 2.91 2.37
N LEU A 118 -1.03 2.05 2.91
CA LEU A 118 -0.19 1.15 2.11
C LEU A 118 -1.02 0.19 1.25
N GLN A 119 -2.15 -0.32 1.74
CA GLN A 119 -3.06 -1.15 0.93
C GLN A 119 -3.63 -0.38 -0.26
N THR A 120 -3.96 0.90 -0.06
CA THR A 120 -4.45 1.79 -1.11
C THR A 120 -3.38 2.02 -2.16
N ASP A 121 -2.15 2.36 -1.74
CA ASP A 121 -1.02 2.56 -2.65
C ASP A 121 -0.72 1.31 -3.49
N VAL A 122 -0.71 0.13 -2.86
CA VAL A 122 -0.50 -1.15 -3.56
C VAL A 122 -1.62 -1.43 -4.58
N THR A 123 -2.85 -1.03 -4.29
CA THR A 123 -3.98 -1.19 -5.23
C THR A 123 -3.80 -0.27 -6.44
N ASN A 124 -3.50 1.00 -6.22
CA ASN A 124 -3.23 1.97 -7.29
C ASN A 124 -2.05 1.53 -8.18
N LEU A 125 -0.98 1.00 -7.59
CA LEU A 125 0.16 0.46 -8.33
C LEU A 125 -0.21 -0.74 -9.20
N LYS A 126 -1.09 -1.62 -8.72
CA LYS A 126 -1.58 -2.77 -9.52
C LYS A 126 -2.41 -2.31 -10.71
N GLU A 127 -3.26 -1.31 -10.52
CA GLU A 127 -4.07 -0.72 -11.59
C GLU A 127 -3.19 -0.08 -12.65
N GLY A 128 -2.26 0.80 -12.25
CA GLY A 128 -1.33 1.44 -13.18
C GLY A 128 -0.43 0.43 -13.93
N PHE A 129 -0.05 -0.69 -13.29
CA PHE A 129 0.65 -1.77 -13.96
C PHE A 129 -0.21 -2.48 -15.03
N GLY A 130 -1.52 -2.63 -14.77
CA GLY A 130 -2.46 -3.19 -15.74
C GLY A 130 -2.66 -2.28 -16.97
N GLU A 131 -2.70 -0.97 -16.76
CA GLU A 131 -2.73 0.02 -17.85
C GLU A 131 -1.45 -0.06 -18.70
N LEU A 132 -0.28 -0.08 -18.05
CA LEU A 132 1.00 -0.23 -18.76
C LEU A 132 1.12 -1.55 -19.54
N GLN A 133 0.59 -2.66 -19.01
CA GLN A 133 0.54 -3.93 -19.76
C GLN A 133 -0.31 -3.82 -21.02
N THR A 134 -1.41 -3.08 -20.95
CA THR A 134 -2.29 -2.84 -22.10
C THR A 134 -1.57 -1.98 -23.15
N ASP A 135 -0.95 -0.88 -22.73
CA ASP A 135 -0.17 -0.02 -23.63
C ASP A 135 0.96 -0.77 -24.32
N VAL A 136 1.71 -1.60 -23.58
CA VAL A 136 2.79 -2.42 -24.15
C VAL A 136 2.24 -3.45 -25.15
N THR A 137 1.03 -3.96 -24.95
CA THR A 137 0.39 -4.90 -25.88
C THR A 137 -0.01 -4.18 -27.16
N ASN A 138 -0.65 -3.01 -27.05
CA ASN A 138 -1.03 -2.18 -28.20
C ASN A 138 0.21 -1.75 -29.01
N LEU A 139 1.27 -1.30 -28.34
CA LEU A 139 2.53 -0.93 -29.01
C LEU A 139 3.18 -2.09 -29.75
N LYS A 140 3.06 -3.33 -29.24
CA LYS A 140 3.54 -4.52 -29.97
C LYS A 140 2.73 -4.76 -31.24
N GLU A 141 1.42 -4.55 -31.21
CA GLU A 141 0.56 -4.66 -32.40
C GLU A 141 0.91 -3.59 -33.44
N ASP A 142 1.05 -2.33 -33.02
CA ASP A 142 1.45 -1.21 -33.89
C ASP A 142 2.79 -1.49 -34.58
N VAL A 143 3.79 -1.96 -33.80
CA VAL A 143 5.12 -2.31 -34.35
C VAL A 143 5.01 -3.43 -35.39
N GLU A 144 4.14 -4.41 -35.18
CA GLU A 144 3.95 -5.51 -36.13
C GLU A 144 3.25 -5.05 -37.42
N GLU A 145 2.31 -4.10 -37.33
CA GLU A 145 1.68 -3.47 -38.49
C GLU A 145 2.69 -2.63 -39.29
N ILE A 146 3.54 -1.85 -38.60
CA ILE A 146 4.60 -1.07 -39.23
C ILE A 146 5.56 -1.98 -40.00
N LYS A 147 5.96 -3.12 -39.43
CA LYS A 147 6.82 -4.09 -40.14
C LYS A 147 6.18 -4.60 -41.42
N LYS A 148 4.93 -5.06 -41.37
CA LYS A 148 4.20 -5.54 -42.56
C LYS A 148 4.09 -4.47 -43.64
N THR A 149 3.81 -3.25 -43.22
CA THR A 149 3.72 -2.09 -44.13
C THR A 149 5.07 -1.81 -44.78
N ASN A 150 6.15 -1.84 -44.01
CA ASN A 150 7.51 -1.62 -44.51
C ASN A 150 7.94 -2.74 -45.49
N GLU A 151 7.62 -4.00 -45.21
CA GLU A 151 7.84 -5.13 -46.13
C GLU A 151 7.09 -4.95 -47.45
N LYS A 152 5.84 -4.47 -47.39
CA LYS A 152 5.04 -4.16 -48.57
C LYS A 152 5.68 -3.05 -49.41
N TYR A 153 6.12 -1.96 -48.78
CA TYR A 153 6.80 -0.86 -49.47
C TYR A 153 8.11 -1.32 -50.12
N SER A 154 8.93 -2.10 -49.41
CA SER A 154 10.17 -2.66 -49.95
C SER A 154 9.92 -3.57 -51.16
N THR A 155 8.89 -4.41 -51.09
CA THR A 155 8.47 -5.27 -52.22
C THR A 155 8.00 -4.41 -53.41
N GLN A 156 7.26 -3.35 -53.15
CA GLN A 156 6.79 -2.45 -54.20
C GLN A 156 7.94 -1.66 -54.84
N GLU A 157 8.90 -1.17 -54.06
CA GLU A 157 10.11 -0.52 -54.55
C GLU A 157 10.90 -1.46 -55.47
N SER A 158 11.12 -2.70 -55.06
CA SER A 158 11.76 -3.74 -55.89
C SER A 158 11.01 -4.01 -57.21
N ARG A 159 9.67 -4.04 -57.18
CA ARG A 159 8.85 -4.21 -58.40
C ARG A 159 8.99 -3.02 -59.36
N ILE A 160 9.00 -1.80 -58.84
CA ILE A 160 9.18 -0.58 -59.65
C ILE A 160 10.57 -0.56 -60.26
N GLU A 161 11.61 -0.83 -59.47
CA GLU A 161 12.99 -0.93 -59.97
C GLU A 161 13.08 -1.97 -61.10
N LYS A 162 12.53 -3.16 -60.88
CA LYS A 162 12.49 -4.21 -61.91
C LYS A 162 11.80 -3.74 -63.20
N ALA A 163 10.61 -3.12 -63.08
CA ALA A 163 9.86 -2.62 -64.24
C ALA A 163 10.63 -1.53 -65.01
N ILE A 164 11.31 -0.61 -64.31
CA ILE A 164 12.15 0.42 -64.95
C ILE A 164 13.26 -0.24 -65.77
N PHE A 165 13.94 -1.24 -65.21
CA PHE A 165 15.01 -1.91 -65.93
C PHE A 165 14.52 -2.80 -67.08
N ASP A 166 13.34 -3.43 -66.94
CA ASP A 166 12.73 -4.18 -68.02
C ASP A 166 12.36 -3.24 -69.19
N GLN A 167 11.86 -2.04 -68.89
CA GLN A 167 11.65 -1.00 -69.91
C GLN A 167 12.97 -0.55 -70.55
N TRP A 168 14.01 -0.31 -69.76
CA TRP A 168 15.31 0.07 -70.31
C TRP A 168 15.86 -0.99 -71.26
N LYS A 169 15.73 -2.28 -70.92
CA LYS A 169 16.13 -3.38 -71.81
C LYS A 169 15.35 -3.36 -73.12
N GLN A 170 14.05 -3.09 -73.07
CA GLN A 170 13.21 -3.00 -74.26
C GLN A 170 13.63 -1.83 -75.16
N ASP A 171 13.89 -0.66 -74.56
CA ASP A 171 14.34 0.54 -75.27
C ASP A 171 15.77 0.36 -75.84
N ASP A 172 16.60 -0.49 -75.22
CA ASP A 172 17.98 -0.75 -75.63
C ASP A 172 18.09 -1.66 -76.87
N ILE A 173 17.04 -2.43 -77.20
CA ILE A 173 17.02 -3.32 -78.37
C ILE A 173 17.28 -2.55 -79.66
N ASP A 174 16.72 -1.35 -79.78
CA ASP A 174 16.86 -0.48 -80.95
C ASP A 174 18.01 0.54 -80.80
N PHE A 175 18.85 0.40 -79.78
CA PHE A 175 19.94 1.33 -79.52
C PHE A 175 21.08 1.19 -80.53
N ILE A 176 21.47 2.32 -81.13
CA ILE A 176 22.60 2.38 -82.08
C ILE A 176 23.79 3.07 -81.41
N SER A 177 24.88 2.34 -81.22
CA SER A 177 26.12 2.87 -80.64
C SER A 177 26.73 3.95 -81.54
N THR A 178 26.88 5.16 -80.99
CA THR A 178 27.48 6.32 -81.67
C THR A 178 28.90 6.60 -81.19
N LYS A 179 29.61 7.52 -81.88
CA LYS A 179 30.93 8.00 -81.44
C LYS A 179 30.88 8.59 -80.02
N ALA A 180 29.80 9.29 -79.67
CA ALA A 180 29.62 9.86 -78.33
C ALA A 180 29.48 8.76 -77.26
N CYS A 181 28.74 7.68 -77.54
CA CYS A 181 28.60 6.53 -76.64
C CYS A 181 29.98 5.92 -76.29
N LYS A 182 30.78 5.61 -77.32
CA LYS A 182 32.11 5.02 -77.16
C LYS A 182 33.06 5.88 -76.32
N GLU A 183 32.94 7.20 -76.42
CA GLU A 183 33.73 8.12 -75.61
C GLU A 183 33.28 8.10 -74.14
N VAL A 184 31.98 8.02 -73.87
CA VAL A 184 31.47 7.86 -72.49
C VAL A 184 31.91 6.52 -71.90
N GLU A 185 31.81 5.41 -72.65
CA GLU A 185 32.29 4.07 -72.23
C GLU A 185 33.79 4.04 -71.90
N LYS A 186 34.60 4.81 -72.63
CA LYS A 186 36.04 4.94 -72.34
C LYS A 186 36.29 5.76 -71.08
N ASN A 187 35.57 6.86 -70.91
CA ASN A 187 35.76 7.76 -69.77
C ASN A 187 35.30 7.14 -68.45
N ILE A 188 34.20 6.38 -68.45
CA ILE A 188 33.68 5.74 -67.23
C ILE A 188 34.61 4.66 -66.68
N LYS A 189 35.40 4.00 -67.54
CA LYS A 189 36.41 3.01 -67.12
C LYS A 189 37.64 3.62 -66.45
N SER A 190 37.89 4.92 -66.64
CA SER A 190 39.12 5.59 -66.19
C SER A 190 38.87 6.73 -65.20
N ARG A 191 37.61 7.08 -64.93
CA ARG A 191 37.24 8.23 -64.10
C ARG A 191 36.13 7.84 -63.12
N ASN A 192 36.19 8.43 -61.92
CA ASN A 192 35.20 8.21 -60.88
C ASN A 192 33.91 9.04 -61.06
N LEU A 193 33.93 10.05 -61.95
CA LEU A 193 32.79 10.89 -62.27
C LEU A 193 32.79 11.23 -63.76
N VAL A 194 31.67 10.95 -64.41
CA VAL A 194 31.42 11.29 -65.82
C VAL A 194 30.08 12.02 -65.90
N ILE A 195 30.08 13.19 -66.54
CA ILE A 195 28.87 14.00 -66.75
C ILE A 195 28.61 14.03 -68.25
N VAL A 196 27.41 13.59 -68.67
CA VAL A 196 26.99 13.60 -70.07
C VAL A 196 26.09 14.82 -70.30
N ALA A 197 26.59 15.83 -71.01
CA ALA A 197 25.90 17.08 -71.32
C ALA A 197 25.64 17.24 -72.83
N GLY A 198 24.64 18.04 -73.20
CA GLY A 198 24.22 18.23 -74.60
C GLY A 198 22.77 18.71 -74.75
N HIS A 199 22.41 19.13 -75.97
CA HIS A 199 21.10 19.69 -76.32
C HIS A 199 19.91 18.73 -76.06
N SER A 200 18.69 19.25 -75.95
CA SER A 200 17.50 18.41 -75.80
C SER A 200 17.38 17.41 -76.96
N GLY A 201 17.00 16.16 -76.68
CA GLY A 201 16.91 15.11 -77.69
C GLY A 201 18.23 14.52 -78.18
N SER A 202 19.40 14.97 -77.70
CA SER A 202 20.70 14.50 -78.19
C SER A 202 21.11 13.07 -77.76
N GLY A 203 20.20 12.30 -77.16
CA GLY A 203 20.45 10.90 -76.76
C GLY A 203 21.20 10.71 -75.43
N LYS A 204 21.34 11.75 -74.60
CA LYS A 204 22.08 11.66 -73.30
C LYS A 204 21.56 10.53 -72.41
N SER A 205 20.25 10.49 -72.19
CA SER A 205 19.61 9.47 -71.34
C SER A 205 19.78 8.08 -71.92
N ALA A 206 19.62 7.92 -73.23
CA ALA A 206 19.79 6.64 -73.92
C ALA A 206 21.22 6.09 -73.75
N ILE A 207 22.25 6.95 -73.88
CA ILE A 207 23.65 6.55 -73.64
C ILE A 207 23.85 6.10 -72.19
N ILE A 208 23.32 6.85 -71.20
CA ILE A 208 23.45 6.48 -69.79
C ILE A 208 22.72 5.17 -69.49
N GLN A 209 21.51 4.98 -70.01
CA GLN A 209 20.71 3.76 -69.82
C GLN A 209 21.42 2.53 -70.41
N HIS A 210 21.88 2.63 -71.67
CA HIS A 210 22.65 1.58 -72.35
C HIS A 210 23.87 1.15 -71.55
N ILE A 211 24.72 2.12 -71.16
CA ILE A 211 25.93 1.84 -70.39
C ILE A 211 25.57 1.26 -69.01
N SER A 212 24.53 1.80 -68.36
CA SER A 212 24.08 1.28 -67.06
C SER A 212 23.71 -0.20 -67.17
N LEU A 213 22.95 -0.61 -68.19
CA LEU A 213 22.60 -2.02 -68.42
C LEU A 213 23.84 -2.92 -68.56
N GLN A 214 24.86 -2.49 -69.32
CA GLN A 214 26.12 -3.25 -69.46
C GLN A 214 26.84 -3.46 -68.11
N TYR A 215 26.84 -2.45 -67.24
CA TYR A 215 27.45 -2.55 -65.91
C TYR A 215 26.61 -3.43 -64.98
N ARG A 216 25.28 -3.44 -65.14
CA ARG A 216 24.40 -4.34 -64.39
C ARG A 216 24.66 -5.82 -64.71
N GLU A 217 24.98 -6.13 -65.96
CA GLU A 217 25.38 -7.49 -66.39
C GLU A 217 26.72 -7.93 -65.78
N GLN A 218 27.52 -6.98 -65.30
CA GLN A 218 28.77 -7.21 -64.58
C GLN A 218 28.59 -7.16 -63.05
N ASP A 219 27.36 -7.39 -62.56
CA ASP A 219 26.98 -7.37 -61.14
C ASP A 219 27.20 -6.04 -60.42
N TRP A 220 27.25 -4.91 -61.15
CA TRP A 220 27.27 -3.60 -60.50
C TRP A 220 25.88 -3.23 -59.97
N THR A 221 25.85 -2.73 -58.74
CA THR A 221 24.63 -2.12 -58.17
C THR A 221 24.40 -0.76 -58.81
N LEU A 222 23.27 -0.62 -59.51
CA LEU A 222 22.86 0.64 -60.12
C LEU A 222 21.88 1.39 -59.23
N PHE A 223 22.20 2.65 -58.96
CA PHE A 223 21.26 3.57 -58.32
C PHE A 223 20.82 4.62 -59.33
N PHE A 224 19.59 4.53 -59.80
CA PHE A 224 18.98 5.56 -60.63
C PHE A 224 18.15 6.51 -59.77
N ARG A 225 18.36 7.82 -59.93
CA ARG A 225 17.54 8.84 -59.28
C ARG A 225 17.07 9.85 -60.33
N SER A 226 15.77 9.91 -60.53
CA SER A 226 15.14 11.02 -61.24
C SER A 226 15.11 12.26 -60.34
N VAL A 227 15.41 13.44 -60.88
CA VAL A 227 15.30 14.73 -60.16
C VAL A 227 13.87 14.95 -59.66
N LEU A 228 12.85 14.48 -60.40
CA LEU A 228 11.45 14.54 -60.00
C LEU A 228 11.10 13.58 -58.85
N GLN A 229 11.81 12.45 -58.73
CA GLN A 229 11.60 11.51 -57.62
C GLN A 229 12.22 12.01 -56.30
N TRP A 230 13.24 12.87 -56.37
CA TRP A 230 13.90 13.40 -55.17
C TRP A 230 13.05 14.44 -54.43
N PHE A 231 12.35 15.30 -55.17
CA PHE A 231 11.48 16.35 -54.59
C PHE A 231 10.28 15.79 -53.80
N ASN A 232 9.78 14.59 -54.14
CA ASN A 232 8.62 13.98 -53.48
C ASN A 232 8.95 13.15 -52.22
N ARG A 233 10.23 13.07 -51.80
CA ARG A 233 10.68 12.32 -50.60
C ARG A 233 11.02 13.21 -49.40
N ILE A 234 10.93 14.54 -49.53
CA ILE A 234 11.34 15.53 -48.49
C ILE A 234 10.14 16.20 -47.79
N VAL A 235 8.90 15.88 -48.18
CA VAL A 235 7.67 16.33 -47.50
C VAL A 235 7.03 15.13 -46.82
#